data_AF-Q8WNX6-F1
#
_entry.id   AF-Q8WNX6-F1
#
_cell.length_a   1.000
_cell.length_b   1.000
_cell.length_c   1.000
_cell.angle_alpha   90.00
_cell.angle_beta   90.00
_cell.angle_gamma   90.00
#
_symmetry.space_group_name_H-M   'P 1'
#
loop_
_entity.id
_entity.type
_entity.pdbx_description
1 polymer ?
#
loop_
_entity_poly.entity_id
_entity_poly.type
_entity_poly.pdbx_seq_one_letter_code
_entity_poly.pdbx_strand_id
1 'polypeptide(L)'
;YMHDHYLDKYEWFMRADDDVYIKGDRLESFLRSLNSSEPLFLGQTGLGTTEEMGKLALEPGENFCMGGPGVIMSREVLRRMVPHIGKCLREMYTTHEDVEVGRCVRRFAGVQCVWSYEMQQLFYENYEQNKKGYIRDLHNSKIHRAITLHPNKNPPYQYRLHSYMLSRKIAELRHRTIQLHREIVLMSKYSNTEVHKEDLQLGIPPSFMRFQPRQREEILEWEFLTGKYLYSAADSQPPRRGMDSA
;
A
#
# COMPACT_ATOMS: atom_id res chain seq x y z
N TYR A 1 24.86 -8.64 4.23
CA TYR A 1 24.69 -7.19 3.98
C TYR A 1 23.62 -6.55 4.85
N MET A 2 22.31 -6.83 4.68
CA MET A 2 21.24 -6.21 5.50
C MET A 2 21.50 -6.34 7.01
N HIS A 3 21.79 -7.57 7.45
CA HIS A 3 22.18 -7.87 8.83
C HIS A 3 23.46 -7.11 9.23
N ASP A 4 24.56 -7.31 8.49
CA ASP A 4 25.89 -6.85 8.92
C ASP A 4 26.04 -5.32 9.01
N HIS A 5 25.22 -4.56 8.29
CA HIS A 5 25.33 -3.09 8.23
C HIS A 5 24.14 -2.33 8.83
N TYR A 6 22.98 -2.99 8.98
CA TYR A 6 21.74 -2.30 9.33
C TYR A 6 20.89 -2.97 10.41
N LEU A 7 21.31 -4.12 10.96
CA LEU A 7 20.55 -4.82 11.99
C LEU A 7 20.17 -3.91 13.18
N ASP A 8 21.11 -3.09 13.64
CA ASP A 8 20.88 -2.18 14.78
C ASP A 8 20.24 -0.84 14.39
N LYS A 9 20.00 -0.62 13.09
CA LYS A 9 19.45 0.64 12.55
C LYS A 9 17.96 0.53 12.19
N TYR A 10 17.51 -0.66 11.77
CA TYR A 10 16.13 -0.89 11.37
C TYR A 10 15.50 -2.02 12.18
N GLU A 11 14.19 -1.90 12.37
CA GLU A 11 13.40 -2.88 13.11
C GLU A 11 12.83 -3.99 12.21
N TRP A 12 12.68 -3.67 10.92
CA TRP A 12 11.99 -4.48 9.94
C TRP A 12 12.77 -4.48 8.63
N PHE A 13 12.80 -5.63 7.99
CA PHE A 13 13.53 -5.86 6.75
C PHE A 13 12.62 -6.58 5.77
N MET A 14 12.56 -6.07 4.55
CA MET A 14 11.68 -6.62 3.52
C MET A 14 12.51 -7.13 2.35
N ARG A 15 12.23 -8.37 1.92
CA ARG A 15 12.68 -8.94 0.65
C ARG A 15 11.45 -9.00 -0.26
N ALA A 16 11.54 -8.48 -1.47
CA ALA A 16 10.43 -8.48 -2.42
C ALA A 16 10.94 -8.55 -3.85
N ASP A 17 10.12 -9.06 -4.76
CA ASP A 17 10.43 -9.13 -6.19
C ASP A 17 10.33 -7.74 -6.85
N ASP A 18 10.88 -7.58 -8.06
CA ASP A 18 10.88 -6.32 -8.79
C ASP A 18 9.51 -5.97 -9.43
N ASP A 19 8.58 -6.92 -9.42
CA ASP A 19 7.22 -6.80 -9.94
C ASP A 19 6.15 -6.71 -8.83
N VAL A 20 6.52 -6.24 -7.64
CA VAL A 20 5.58 -5.94 -6.54
C VAL A 20 5.31 -4.44 -6.40
N TYR A 21 4.05 -4.08 -6.15
CA TYR A 21 3.68 -2.73 -5.75
C TYR A 21 3.45 -2.67 -4.24
N ILE A 22 4.18 -1.81 -3.53
CA ILE A 22 4.14 -1.70 -2.07
C ILE A 22 3.50 -0.36 -1.66
N LYS A 23 2.48 -0.40 -0.82
CA LYS A 23 1.90 0.79 -0.19
C LYS A 23 2.63 1.09 1.12
N GLY A 24 3.63 1.97 1.04
CA GLY A 24 4.52 2.28 2.16
C GLY A 24 3.80 2.79 3.41
N ASP A 25 2.78 3.64 3.25
CA ASP A 25 1.98 4.20 4.36
C ASP A 25 1.22 3.10 5.13
N ARG A 26 0.63 2.14 4.40
CA ARG A 26 -0.05 0.99 5.01
C ARG A 26 0.93 0.01 5.64
N LEU A 27 2.06 -0.24 4.96
CA LEU A 27 3.11 -1.10 5.46
C LEU A 27 3.67 -0.58 6.79
N GLU A 28 3.97 0.72 6.85
CA GLU A 28 4.46 1.36 8.06
C GLU A 28 3.45 1.26 9.21
N SER A 29 2.18 1.62 8.96
CA SER A 29 1.12 1.55 9.97
C SER A 29 0.93 0.13 10.52
N PHE A 30 0.96 -0.88 9.63
CA PHE A 30 0.91 -2.28 10.02
C PHE A 30 2.11 -2.68 10.89
N LEU A 31 3.34 -2.38 10.47
CA LEU A 31 4.54 -2.79 11.20
C LEU A 31 4.72 -2.07 12.54
N ARG A 32 4.24 -0.82 12.65
CA ARG A 32 4.21 -0.07 13.92
C ARG A 32 3.28 -0.69 14.97
N SER A 33 2.32 -1.50 14.54
CA SER A 33 1.42 -2.20 15.46
C SER A 33 2.02 -3.49 16.06
N LEU A 34 3.20 -3.91 15.57
CA LEU A 34 3.83 -5.18 15.93
C LEU A 34 5.11 -4.98 16.76
N ASN A 35 5.45 -5.94 17.61
CA ASN A 35 6.69 -5.92 18.39
C ASN A 35 7.86 -6.49 17.59
N SER A 36 8.76 -5.62 17.13
CA SER A 36 9.96 -5.99 16.35
C SER A 36 11.02 -6.78 17.13
N SER A 37 10.90 -6.85 18.46
CA SER A 37 11.79 -7.65 19.33
C SER A 37 11.39 -9.11 19.37
N GLU A 38 10.16 -9.44 18.98
CA GLU A 38 9.72 -10.82 18.81
C GLU A 38 10.14 -11.34 17.42
N PRO A 39 10.50 -12.63 17.29
CA PRO A 39 10.83 -13.23 16.00
C PRO A 39 9.59 -13.35 15.13
N LEU A 40 9.33 -12.33 14.32
CA LEU A 40 8.21 -12.28 13.37
C LEU A 40 8.70 -12.47 11.93
N PHE A 41 8.08 -13.44 11.25
CA PHE A 41 8.28 -13.75 9.84
C PHE A 41 6.94 -13.67 9.10
N LEU A 42 6.79 -12.60 8.32
CA LEU A 42 5.50 -12.14 7.81
C LEU A 42 5.49 -12.15 6.28
N GLY A 43 4.37 -12.55 5.70
CA GLY A 43 4.17 -12.56 4.26
C GLY A 43 2.94 -13.42 3.94
N GLN A 44 2.71 -13.68 2.67
CA GLN A 44 1.67 -14.62 2.29
C GLN A 44 2.13 -16.06 2.48
N THR A 45 1.40 -16.85 3.27
CA THR A 45 1.76 -18.25 3.51
C THR A 45 1.61 -19.11 2.26
N GLY A 46 2.67 -19.82 1.89
CA GLY A 46 2.68 -20.87 0.89
C GLY A 46 2.72 -22.26 1.53
N LEU A 47 1.96 -23.19 0.98
CA LEU A 47 1.89 -24.61 1.40
C LEU A 47 2.35 -25.58 0.30
N GLY A 48 2.75 -25.03 -0.84
CA GLY A 48 2.89 -25.76 -2.09
C GLY A 48 1.55 -25.99 -2.78
N THR A 49 1.59 -25.94 -4.11
CA THR A 49 0.46 -26.39 -4.93
C THR A 49 0.38 -27.92 -4.91
N THR A 50 -0.78 -28.49 -5.28
CA THR A 50 -0.93 -29.95 -5.46
C THR A 50 0.06 -30.54 -6.47
N GLU A 51 0.53 -29.73 -7.42
CA GLU A 51 1.51 -30.08 -8.47
C GLU A 51 2.98 -29.99 -8.01
N GLU A 52 3.20 -29.30 -6.88
CA GLU A 52 4.49 -29.13 -6.19
C GLU A 52 4.55 -29.92 -4.88
N MET A 53 3.45 -30.59 -4.50
CA MET A 53 3.37 -31.45 -3.34
C MET A 53 4.39 -32.61 -3.53
N GLY A 54 5.45 -32.60 -2.71
CA GLY A 54 6.59 -33.51 -2.82
C GLY A 54 7.86 -32.93 -3.47
N LYS A 55 7.76 -31.81 -4.21
CA LYS A 55 8.94 -31.10 -4.77
C LYS A 55 9.53 -30.07 -3.80
N LEU A 56 8.71 -29.56 -2.89
CA LEU A 56 9.13 -28.55 -1.91
C LEU A 56 9.78 -29.15 -0.66
N ALA A 57 9.72 -30.49 -0.51
CA ALA A 57 10.25 -31.20 0.66
C ALA A 57 9.83 -30.55 1.99
N LEU A 58 8.53 -30.26 2.12
CA LEU A 58 7.91 -29.74 3.33
C LEU A 58 7.33 -30.89 4.15
N GLU A 59 7.60 -30.92 5.45
CA GLU A 59 6.95 -31.86 6.37
C GLU A 59 5.49 -31.43 6.67
N PRO A 60 4.64 -32.34 7.21
CA PRO A 60 3.30 -31.97 7.65
C PRO A 60 3.34 -30.83 8.69
N GLY A 61 2.65 -29.73 8.38
CA GLY A 61 2.62 -28.54 9.24
C GLY A 61 3.76 -27.56 9.02
N GLU A 62 4.64 -27.78 8.03
CA GLU A 62 5.58 -26.75 7.59
C GLU A 62 4.93 -25.77 6.61
N ASN A 63 5.38 -24.52 6.68
CA ASN A 63 4.99 -23.48 5.74
C ASN A 63 6.18 -22.56 5.43
N PHE A 64 6.00 -21.69 4.44
CA PHE A 64 6.93 -20.63 4.10
C PHE A 64 6.18 -19.35 3.70
N CYS A 65 6.88 -18.22 3.67
CA CYS A 65 6.31 -16.99 3.11
C CYS A 65 6.68 -16.93 1.63
N MET A 66 5.70 -16.81 0.74
CA MET A 66 5.93 -16.72 -0.70
C MET A 66 6.70 -15.45 -1.06
N GLY A 67 7.68 -15.58 -1.95
CA GLY A 67 8.59 -14.50 -2.32
C GLY A 67 7.93 -13.31 -3.04
N GLY A 68 7.01 -13.58 -3.96
CA GLY A 68 6.44 -12.60 -4.90
C GLY A 68 5.78 -11.38 -4.24
N PRO A 69 4.75 -11.57 -3.40
CA PRO A 69 4.11 -10.49 -2.65
C PRO A 69 5.04 -9.78 -1.66
N GLY A 70 6.23 -10.33 -1.42
CA GLY A 70 7.20 -9.83 -0.47
C GLY A 70 7.10 -10.50 0.90
N VAL A 71 8.25 -10.59 1.55
CA VAL A 71 8.46 -11.22 2.85
C VAL A 71 9.12 -10.22 3.78
N ILE A 72 8.60 -10.11 5.00
CA ILE A 72 9.13 -9.24 6.04
C ILE A 72 9.70 -10.07 7.17
N MET A 73 10.89 -9.70 7.59
CA MET A 73 11.60 -10.24 8.73
C MET A 73 11.76 -9.14 9.77
N SER A 74 11.36 -9.45 11.01
CA SER A 74 11.78 -8.66 12.17
C SER A 74 13.29 -8.66 12.30
N ARG A 75 13.83 -7.63 12.96
CA ARG A 75 15.23 -7.58 13.40
C ARG A 75 15.63 -8.85 14.15
N GLU A 76 14.76 -9.37 15.01
CA GLU A 76 15.06 -10.58 15.79
C GLU A 76 15.21 -11.83 14.92
N VAL A 77 14.41 -11.99 13.87
CA VAL A 77 14.57 -13.09 12.91
C VAL A 77 15.93 -13.03 12.23
N LEU A 78 16.32 -11.86 11.70
CA LEU A 78 17.62 -11.70 11.04
C LEU A 78 18.79 -11.93 12.00
N ARG A 79 18.71 -11.41 13.22
CA ARG A 79 19.74 -11.59 14.26
C ARG A 79 20.00 -13.06 14.57
N ARG A 80 18.95 -13.88 14.63
CA ARG A 80 19.06 -15.32 14.92
C ARG A 80 19.48 -16.14 13.69
N MET A 81 18.92 -15.84 12.53
CA MET A 81 19.09 -16.67 11.33
C MET A 81 20.41 -16.39 10.60
N VAL A 82 20.77 -15.13 10.38
CA VAL A 82 21.85 -14.77 9.44
C VAL A 82 23.24 -15.29 9.84
N PRO A 83 23.63 -15.38 11.12
CA PRO A 83 24.88 -16.03 11.50
C PRO A 83 25.03 -17.46 10.97
N HIS A 84 23.92 -18.11 10.64
CA HIS A 84 23.86 -19.48 10.12
C HIS A 84 23.52 -19.57 8.63
N ILE A 85 23.35 -18.45 7.91
CA ILE A 85 22.90 -18.45 6.51
C ILE A 85 23.85 -19.24 5.60
N GLY A 86 25.16 -19.17 5.85
CA GLY A 86 26.15 -19.94 5.09
C GLY A 86 25.99 -21.45 5.23
N LYS A 87 25.47 -21.93 6.38
CA LYS A 87 25.10 -23.33 6.58
C LYS A 87 23.84 -23.68 5.80
N CYS A 88 22.81 -22.83 5.86
CA CYS A 88 21.57 -23.01 5.10
C CYS A 88 21.84 -23.13 3.60
N LEU A 89 22.69 -22.28 3.03
CA LEU A 89 23.03 -22.31 1.60
C LEU A 89 23.75 -23.58 1.13
N ARG A 90 24.46 -24.28 2.04
CA ARG A 90 25.13 -25.55 1.73
C ARG A 90 24.22 -26.77 1.90
N GLU A 91 23.14 -26.62 2.65
CA GLU A 91 22.21 -27.70 3.04
C GLU A 91 20.82 -27.48 2.43
N MET A 92 20.75 -26.89 1.22
CA MET A 92 19.48 -26.66 0.52
C MET A 92 18.89 -27.97 0.00
N TYR A 93 17.57 -28.14 0.12
CA TYR A 93 16.87 -29.33 -0.40
C TYR A 93 16.21 -29.07 -1.75
N THR A 94 15.89 -27.82 -2.05
CA THR A 94 15.16 -27.39 -3.22
C THR A 94 15.84 -26.19 -3.88
N THR A 95 15.42 -25.87 -5.09
CA THR A 95 15.84 -24.65 -5.80
C THR A 95 14.93 -23.45 -5.51
N HIS A 96 13.90 -23.62 -4.67
CA HIS A 96 12.93 -22.57 -4.37
C HIS A 96 13.48 -21.68 -3.24
N GLU A 97 13.89 -20.47 -3.58
CA GLU A 97 14.57 -19.56 -2.64
C GLU A 97 13.74 -19.24 -1.39
N ASP A 98 12.42 -19.07 -1.55
CA ASP A 98 11.51 -18.68 -0.48
C ASP A 98 11.25 -19.83 0.50
N VAL A 99 11.21 -21.06 -0.02
CA VAL A 99 11.18 -22.29 0.78
C VAL A 99 12.48 -22.45 1.58
N GLU A 100 13.65 -22.28 0.95
CA GLU A 100 14.94 -22.44 1.65
C GLU A 100 15.16 -21.36 2.71
N VAL A 101 14.76 -20.11 2.43
CA VAL A 101 14.77 -19.04 3.43
C VAL A 101 13.82 -19.38 4.57
N GLY A 102 12.60 -19.81 4.28
CA GLY A 102 11.63 -20.24 5.29
C GLY A 102 12.15 -21.38 6.17
N ARG A 103 12.81 -22.38 5.57
CA ARG A 103 13.43 -23.50 6.30
C ARG A 103 14.57 -23.02 7.21
N CYS A 104 15.40 -22.08 6.73
CA CYS A 104 16.47 -21.48 7.51
C CYS A 104 15.93 -20.67 8.71
N VAL A 105 14.89 -19.86 8.51
CA VAL A 105 14.20 -19.11 9.56
C VAL A 105 13.62 -20.07 10.61
N ARG A 106 12.91 -21.12 10.19
CA ARG A 106 12.38 -22.14 11.09
C ARG A 106 13.48 -22.78 11.94
N ARG A 107 14.58 -23.17 11.32
CA ARG A 107 15.68 -23.87 12.00
C ARG A 107 16.43 -23.00 13.01
N PHE A 108 16.67 -21.72 12.70
CA PHE A 108 17.56 -20.88 13.50
C PHE A 108 16.86 -19.75 14.26
N ALA A 109 15.75 -19.21 13.74
CA ALA A 109 14.94 -18.24 14.46
C ALA A 109 13.82 -18.89 15.30
N GLY A 110 13.46 -20.15 15.00
CA GLY A 110 12.47 -20.93 15.75
C GLY A 110 11.02 -20.59 15.42
N VAL A 111 10.79 -19.90 14.29
CA VAL A 111 9.46 -19.46 13.85
C VAL A 111 9.24 -19.79 12.39
N GLN A 112 7.97 -19.89 11.98
CA GLN A 112 7.58 -20.11 10.59
C GLN A 112 6.86 -18.88 10.05
N CYS A 113 6.44 -18.93 8.78
CA CYS A 113 5.61 -17.86 8.25
C CYS A 113 4.30 -17.80 9.03
N VAL A 114 3.87 -16.59 9.40
CA VAL A 114 2.61 -16.41 10.11
C VAL A 114 1.46 -17.00 9.30
N TRP A 115 0.76 -17.96 9.91
CA TRP A 115 -0.42 -18.56 9.32
C TRP A 115 -1.66 -17.73 9.67
N SER A 116 -2.04 -16.83 8.77
CA SER A 116 -3.28 -16.07 8.94
C SER A 116 -3.95 -15.79 7.60
N TYR A 117 -5.27 -15.95 7.58
CA TYR A 117 -6.11 -15.59 6.44
C TYR A 117 -5.98 -14.10 6.08
N GLU A 118 -5.75 -13.24 7.07
CA GLU A 118 -5.56 -11.80 6.86
C GLU A 118 -4.27 -11.53 6.09
N MET A 119 -3.21 -12.31 6.33
CA MET A 119 -1.94 -12.15 5.63
C MET A 119 -2.08 -12.41 4.13
N GLN A 120 -3.00 -13.28 3.70
CA GLN A 120 -3.33 -13.49 2.28
C GLN A 120 -4.03 -12.30 1.63
N GLN A 121 -4.70 -11.45 2.42
CA GLN A 121 -5.31 -10.23 1.92
C GLN A 121 -4.35 -9.05 1.96
N LEU A 122 -3.47 -9.00 2.96
CA LEU A 122 -2.49 -7.93 3.13
C LEU A 122 -1.33 -8.06 2.14
N PHE A 123 -0.83 -9.28 1.94
CA PHE A 123 0.17 -9.61 0.93
C PHE A 123 -0.55 -10.30 -0.21
N TYR A 124 -0.97 -9.53 -1.21
CA TYR A 124 -1.90 -10.02 -2.22
C TYR A 124 -1.17 -10.60 -3.42
N GLU A 125 -1.34 -11.91 -3.63
CA GLU A 125 -1.00 -12.64 -4.85
C GLU A 125 -2.24 -12.80 -5.76
N ASN A 126 -2.13 -12.39 -7.03
CA ASN A 126 -3.17 -12.67 -8.02
C ASN A 126 -2.96 -14.03 -8.69
N TYR A 127 -3.67 -15.06 -8.21
CA TYR A 127 -3.67 -16.41 -8.78
C TYR A 127 -4.51 -16.59 -10.06
N GLU A 128 -4.98 -15.53 -10.72
CA GLU A 128 -5.77 -15.66 -11.95
C GLU A 128 -5.08 -16.57 -12.97
N GLN A 129 -5.79 -17.62 -13.42
CA GLN A 129 -5.28 -18.70 -14.29
C GLN A 129 -4.65 -18.18 -15.59
N ASN A 130 -5.14 -17.03 -16.08
CA ASN A 130 -4.52 -16.31 -17.18
C ASN A 130 -3.51 -15.31 -16.61
N LYS A 131 -2.30 -15.80 -16.28
CA LYS A 131 -1.14 -15.08 -15.71
C LYS A 131 -0.67 -13.90 -16.57
N LYS A 132 -1.51 -12.89 -16.77
CA LYS A 132 -1.23 -11.72 -17.60
C LYS A 132 -0.17 -10.80 -16.98
N GLY A 133 0.21 -11.04 -15.72
CA GLY A 133 1.24 -10.26 -15.01
C GLY A 133 0.77 -8.89 -14.54
N TYR A 134 -0.55 -8.67 -14.45
CA TYR A 134 -1.15 -7.44 -13.95
C TYR A 134 -2.52 -7.69 -13.31
N ILE A 135 -2.95 -6.79 -12.43
CA ILE A 135 -4.25 -6.84 -11.74
C ILE A 135 -5.27 -6.00 -12.53
N ARG A 136 -6.31 -6.64 -13.08
CA ARG A 136 -7.25 -5.97 -14.00
C ARG A 136 -8.23 -5.04 -13.28
N ASP A 137 -8.90 -5.56 -12.27
CA ASP A 137 -9.96 -4.85 -11.55
C ASP A 137 -9.40 -4.12 -10.34
N LEU A 138 -8.99 -2.86 -10.53
CA LEU A 138 -8.44 -2.03 -9.44
C LEU A 138 -9.49 -1.54 -8.43
N HIS A 139 -10.78 -1.67 -8.73
CA HIS A 139 -11.87 -1.20 -7.87
C HIS A 139 -12.27 -2.22 -6.80
N ASN A 140 -11.57 -3.35 -6.75
CA ASN A 140 -11.83 -4.40 -5.77
C ASN A 140 -11.42 -3.97 -4.35
N SER A 141 -12.31 -4.18 -3.38
CA SER A 141 -12.06 -3.93 -1.95
C SER A 141 -10.81 -4.63 -1.41
N LYS A 142 -10.46 -5.81 -1.93
CA LYS A 142 -9.24 -6.55 -1.56
C LYS A 142 -7.98 -5.76 -1.90
N ILE A 143 -7.93 -5.20 -3.10
CA ILE A 143 -6.81 -4.37 -3.56
C ILE A 143 -6.69 -3.14 -2.69
N HIS A 144 -7.79 -2.54 -2.26
CA HIS A 144 -7.74 -1.38 -1.37
C HIS A 144 -7.15 -1.71 0.00
N ARG A 145 -7.48 -2.87 0.56
CA ARG A 145 -7.00 -3.31 1.88
C ARG A 145 -5.55 -3.79 1.86
N ALA A 146 -5.11 -4.42 0.78
CA ALA A 146 -3.78 -4.98 0.63
C ALA A 146 -2.67 -3.94 0.86
N ILE A 147 -1.55 -4.40 1.43
CA ILE A 147 -0.31 -3.65 1.62
C ILE A 147 0.57 -3.82 0.38
N THR A 148 0.74 -5.05 -0.08
CA THR A 148 1.48 -5.38 -1.30
C THR A 148 0.56 -5.96 -2.35
N LEU A 149 0.87 -5.71 -3.62
CA LEU A 149 0.12 -6.16 -4.78
C LEU A 149 1.09 -6.79 -5.77
N HIS A 150 0.95 -8.09 -6.01
CA HIS A 150 1.74 -8.85 -6.96
C HIS A 150 0.82 -9.72 -7.85
N PRO A 151 1.16 -9.96 -9.13
CA PRO A 151 2.31 -9.44 -9.87
C PRO A 151 2.03 -8.15 -10.65
N ASN A 152 3.09 -7.40 -10.93
CA ASN A 152 3.13 -6.19 -11.74
C ASN A 152 4.34 -6.20 -12.69
N LYS A 153 4.27 -7.05 -13.72
CA LYS A 153 5.42 -7.40 -14.56
C LYS A 153 5.89 -6.32 -15.53
N ASN A 154 5.05 -5.31 -15.77
CA ASN A 154 5.29 -4.32 -16.81
C ASN A 154 5.47 -2.92 -16.19
N PRO A 155 6.60 -2.22 -16.41
CA PRO A 155 6.81 -0.89 -15.84
C PRO A 155 5.67 0.11 -16.12
N PRO A 156 5.06 0.17 -17.34
CA PRO A 156 3.89 1.03 -17.57
C PRO A 156 2.70 0.74 -16.65
N TYR A 157 2.51 -0.53 -16.26
CA TYR A 157 1.44 -0.92 -15.35
C TYR A 157 1.75 -0.49 -13.91
N GLN A 158 3.01 -0.51 -13.46
CA GLN A 158 3.46 0.10 -12.18
C GLN A 158 3.09 1.58 -12.09
N TYR A 159 3.38 2.37 -13.14
CA TYR A 159 2.99 3.79 -13.17
C TYR A 159 1.48 3.99 -13.16
N ARG A 160 0.73 3.19 -13.92
CA ARG A 160 -0.74 3.27 -13.94
C ARG A 160 -1.35 2.92 -12.59
N LEU A 161 -0.83 1.88 -11.93
CA LEU A 161 -1.27 1.47 -10.59
C LEU A 161 -0.94 2.56 -9.57
N HIS A 162 0.26 3.15 -9.63
CA HIS A 162 0.65 4.26 -8.76
C HIS A 162 -0.26 5.48 -8.95
N SER A 163 -0.51 5.88 -10.20
CA SER A 163 -1.42 6.98 -10.54
C SER A 163 -2.85 6.74 -10.01
N TYR A 164 -3.35 5.50 -10.13
CA TYR A 164 -4.63 5.11 -9.55
C TYR A 164 -4.63 5.29 -8.01
N MET A 165 -3.58 4.83 -7.32
CA MET A 165 -3.47 5.00 -5.86
C MET A 165 -3.40 6.47 -5.45
N LEU A 166 -2.67 7.30 -6.19
CA LEU A 166 -2.61 8.75 -5.97
C LEU A 166 -3.97 9.42 -6.18
N SER A 167 -4.69 9.07 -7.25
CA SER A 167 -6.04 9.60 -7.50
C SER A 167 -7.01 9.29 -6.36
N ARG A 168 -6.88 8.10 -5.77
CA ARG A 168 -7.61 7.68 -4.58
C ARG A 168 -7.20 8.48 -3.35
N LYS A 169 -5.91 8.75 -3.15
CA LYS A 169 -5.43 9.55 -2.04
C LYS A 169 -5.92 10.99 -2.13
N ILE A 170 -5.92 11.57 -3.33
CA ILE A 170 -6.48 12.90 -3.61
C ILE A 170 -7.97 12.94 -3.23
N ALA A 171 -8.75 11.93 -3.64
CA ALA A 171 -10.17 11.85 -3.29
C ALA A 171 -10.40 11.74 -1.76
N GLU A 172 -9.58 10.94 -1.07
CA GLU A 172 -9.61 10.80 0.40
C GLU A 172 -9.30 12.14 1.10
N LEU A 173 -8.22 12.81 0.69
CA LEU A 173 -7.82 14.09 1.26
C LEU A 173 -8.86 15.18 1.02
N ARG A 174 -9.41 15.27 -0.20
CA ARG A 174 -10.52 16.20 -0.50
C ARG A 174 -11.74 15.95 0.38
N HIS A 175 -12.10 14.69 0.60
CA HIS A 175 -13.19 14.35 1.51
C HIS A 175 -12.86 14.78 2.94
N ARG A 176 -11.63 14.56 3.40
CA ARG A 176 -11.18 14.96 4.73
C ARG A 176 -11.22 16.48 4.90
N THR A 177 -10.81 17.25 3.90
CA THR A 177 -10.92 18.72 3.88
C THR A 177 -12.36 19.16 4.08
N ILE A 178 -13.31 18.58 3.33
CA ILE A 178 -14.75 18.88 3.49
C ILE A 178 -15.25 18.54 4.91
N GLN A 179 -14.82 17.41 5.48
CA GLN A 179 -15.19 17.06 6.86
C GLN A 179 -14.68 18.08 7.87
N LEU A 180 -13.45 18.57 7.71
CA LEU A 180 -12.87 19.59 8.59
C LEU A 180 -13.59 20.93 8.46
N HIS A 181 -13.93 21.38 7.25
CA HIS A 181 -14.75 22.60 7.08
C HIS A 181 -16.11 22.47 7.78
N ARG A 182 -16.76 21.30 7.69
CA ARG A 182 -18.01 21.03 8.42
C ARG A 182 -17.83 21.11 9.92
N GLU A 183 -16.74 20.56 10.44
CA GLU A 183 -16.41 20.60 11.86
C GLU A 183 -16.17 22.04 12.34
N ILE A 184 -15.44 22.85 11.58
CA ILE A 184 -15.24 24.29 11.86
C ILE A 184 -16.59 25.01 11.95
N VAL A 185 -17.46 24.84 10.95
CA VAL A 185 -18.79 25.47 10.94
C VAL A 185 -19.64 25.00 12.13
N LEU A 186 -19.58 23.72 12.49
CA LEU A 186 -20.30 23.22 13.66
C LEU A 186 -19.75 23.79 14.97
N MET A 187 -18.43 23.85 15.13
CA MET A 187 -17.76 24.34 16.34
C MET A 187 -17.95 25.84 16.56
N SER A 188 -18.00 26.63 15.49
CA SER A 188 -18.23 28.08 15.55
C SER A 188 -19.54 28.43 16.27
N LYS A 189 -20.58 27.60 16.13
CA LYS A 189 -21.88 27.77 16.80
C LYS A 189 -21.77 27.72 18.32
N TYR A 190 -20.75 27.04 18.84
CA TYR A 190 -20.51 26.90 20.27
C TYR A 190 -19.49 27.90 20.80
N SER A 191 -18.59 28.41 19.95
CA SER A 191 -17.48 29.27 20.39
C SER A 191 -17.63 30.75 19.99
N ASN A 192 -18.71 31.16 19.32
CA ASN A 192 -18.92 32.52 18.81
C ASN A 192 -17.74 33.04 17.95
N THR A 193 -16.97 32.14 17.34
CA THR A 193 -15.88 32.51 16.43
C THR A 193 -16.45 32.93 15.07
N GLU A 194 -15.90 33.99 14.50
CA GLU A 194 -16.15 34.32 13.10
C GLU A 194 -15.58 33.22 12.20
N VAL A 195 -16.39 32.80 11.22
CA VAL A 195 -16.04 31.72 10.29
C VAL A 195 -15.68 32.33 8.95
N HIS A 196 -14.60 31.86 8.33
CA HIS A 196 -14.23 32.31 7.01
C HIS A 196 -15.29 31.90 5.97
N LYS A 197 -15.42 32.70 4.91
CA LYS A 197 -16.39 32.46 3.83
C LYS A 197 -16.21 31.09 3.18
N GLU A 198 -14.96 30.65 2.98
CA GLU A 198 -14.63 29.36 2.40
C GLU A 198 -15.11 28.18 3.26
N ASP A 199 -14.92 28.27 4.58
CA ASP A 199 -15.42 27.29 5.55
C ASP A 199 -16.94 27.19 5.50
N LEU A 200 -17.65 28.32 5.41
CA LEU A 200 -19.11 28.34 5.27
C LEU A 200 -19.58 27.66 3.99
N GLN A 201 -18.88 27.83 2.87
CA GLN A 201 -19.26 27.25 1.58
C GLN A 201 -18.92 25.75 1.47
N LEU A 202 -17.73 25.34 1.93
CA LEU A 202 -17.27 23.95 1.87
C LEU A 202 -17.85 23.10 3.02
N GLY A 203 -18.18 23.75 4.14
CA GLY A 203 -18.76 23.15 5.33
C GLY A 203 -20.28 22.92 5.25
N ILE A 204 -20.93 23.20 4.13
CA ILE A 204 -22.37 22.98 3.97
C ILE A 204 -22.66 21.47 4.00
N PRO A 205 -23.63 21.00 4.81
CA PRO A 205 -24.05 19.61 4.80
C PRO A 205 -24.70 19.27 3.45
N PRO A 206 -24.51 18.03 2.95
CA PRO A 206 -25.13 17.63 1.70
C PRO A 206 -26.65 17.63 1.88
N SER A 207 -27.37 18.23 0.94
CA SER A 207 -28.83 18.28 0.91
C SER A 207 -29.35 17.53 -0.30
N PHE A 208 -30.50 16.87 -0.16
CA PHE A 208 -31.23 16.29 -1.29
C PHE A 208 -31.84 17.37 -2.20
N MET A 209 -31.95 18.60 -1.72
CA MET A 209 -32.36 19.73 -2.55
C MET A 209 -31.17 20.23 -3.37
N ARG A 210 -31.38 20.33 -4.69
CA ARG A 210 -30.38 20.90 -5.59
C ARG A 210 -30.16 22.37 -5.23
N PHE A 211 -28.97 22.69 -4.72
CA PHE A 211 -28.57 24.08 -4.48
C PHE A 211 -28.49 24.83 -5.83
N GLN A 212 -29.17 25.98 -5.93
CA GLN A 212 -29.11 26.86 -7.09
C GLN A 212 -28.57 28.22 -6.62
N PRO A 213 -27.34 28.59 -6.99
CA PRO A 213 -26.79 29.87 -6.61
C PRO A 213 -27.56 31.00 -7.31
N ARG A 214 -27.99 32.00 -6.53
CA ARG A 214 -28.66 33.23 -7.01
C ARG A 214 -27.69 34.40 -7.14
N GLN A 215 -26.62 34.38 -6.35
CA GLN A 215 -25.61 35.43 -6.31
C GLN A 215 -24.23 34.86 -6.62
N ARG A 216 -23.32 35.68 -7.16
CA ARG A 216 -21.96 35.24 -7.52
C ARG A 216 -21.20 34.77 -6.29
N GLU A 217 -21.47 35.38 -5.14
CA GLU A 217 -20.84 35.11 -3.86
C GLU A 217 -21.15 33.71 -3.32
N GLU A 218 -22.17 33.04 -3.85
CA GLU A 218 -22.57 31.68 -3.50
C GLU A 218 -21.85 30.60 -4.33
N ILE A 219 -21.12 31.01 -5.37
CA ILE A 219 -20.35 30.11 -6.23
C ILE A 219 -18.94 29.98 -5.65
N LEU A 220 -18.50 28.73 -5.44
CA LEU A 220 -17.10 28.43 -5.16
C LEU A 220 -16.29 28.72 -6.42
N GLU A 221 -15.35 29.65 -6.34
CA GLU A 221 -14.41 29.89 -7.43
C GLU A 221 -13.43 28.70 -7.50
N TRP A 222 -13.25 28.16 -8.70
CA TRP A 222 -12.33 27.07 -8.97
C TRP A 222 -11.49 27.42 -10.19
N GLU A 223 -10.23 27.01 -10.14
CA GLU A 223 -9.34 27.06 -11.29
C GLU A 223 -9.18 25.66 -11.85
N PHE A 224 -9.25 25.55 -13.17
CA PHE A 224 -9.08 24.28 -13.85
C PHE A 224 -8.01 24.37 -14.90
N LEU A 225 -7.05 23.47 -14.75
CA LEU A 225 -5.98 23.30 -15.70
C LEU A 225 -6.27 22.07 -16.54
N THR A 226 -6.45 22.28 -17.83
CA THR A 226 -6.17 21.23 -18.81
C THR A 226 -4.68 21.29 -19.12
N GLY A 227 -4.07 20.20 -19.62
CA GLY A 227 -2.65 20.19 -20.02
C GLY A 227 -2.24 21.23 -21.08
N LYS A 228 -3.18 22.07 -21.54
CA LYS A 228 -2.96 23.18 -22.47
C LYS A 228 -3.54 24.52 -22.00
N TYR A 229 -4.55 24.56 -21.15
CA TYR A 229 -5.31 25.78 -20.84
C TYR A 229 -5.62 25.90 -19.34
N LEU A 230 -5.44 27.10 -18.81
CA LEU A 230 -5.95 27.52 -17.51
C LEU A 230 -7.30 28.20 -17.67
N TYR A 231 -8.30 27.73 -16.92
CA TYR A 231 -9.59 28.36 -16.77
C TYR A 231 -9.65 28.93 -15.34
N SER A 232 -9.77 30.25 -15.20
CA SER A 232 -9.86 30.93 -13.90
C SER A 232 -11.13 31.79 -13.84
N ALA A 233 -11.74 31.88 -12.65
CA ALA A 233 -12.89 32.74 -12.40
C ALA A 233 -12.52 34.25 -12.35
N ALA A 234 -11.24 34.55 -12.14
CA ALA A 234 -10.72 35.92 -12.18
C ALA A 234 -10.59 36.45 -13.62
N ASP A 235 -10.23 35.58 -14.55
CA ASP A 235 -10.08 35.90 -15.97
C ASP A 235 -11.40 35.65 -16.71
N SER A 236 -12.16 36.73 -16.93
CA SER A 236 -13.41 36.71 -17.72
C SER A 236 -13.19 36.47 -19.24
N GLN A 237 -11.97 36.12 -19.65
CA GLN A 237 -11.64 35.77 -21.04
C GLN A 237 -11.48 34.25 -21.19
N PRO A 238 -11.99 33.64 -22.28
CA PRO A 238 -11.67 32.24 -22.60
C PRO A 238 -10.13 32.07 -22.67
N PRO A 239 -9.56 30.90 -22.33
CA PRO A 239 -8.12 30.74 -22.17
C PRO A 239 -7.38 31.18 -23.44
N ARG A 240 -6.71 32.33 -23.41
CA ARG A 240 -6.01 32.88 -24.59
C ARG A 240 -4.56 32.45 -24.71
N ARG A 241 -4.02 31.76 -23.70
CA ARG A 241 -2.62 31.30 -23.69
C ARG A 241 -2.53 29.81 -23.40
N GLY A 242 -1.87 29.10 -24.32
CA GLY A 242 -1.26 27.82 -24.00
C GLY A 242 -0.23 28.04 -22.90
N MET A 243 -0.07 27.07 -21.99
CA MET A 243 1.16 27.03 -21.20
C MET A 243 2.31 26.83 -22.21
N ASP A 244 3.11 27.87 -22.43
CA ASP A 244 4.25 27.80 -23.33
C ASP A 244 5.13 26.62 -22.88
N SER A 245 5.38 25.70 -23.82
CA SER A 245 6.27 24.57 -23.64
C SER A 245 7.70 25.08 -23.45
N ALA A 246 8.16 25.10 -22.20
CA ALA A 246 9.57 25.20 -21.85
C ALA A 246 10.23 23.82 -21.94
#